data_AF-A0A7Y8KIB1-F1
#
_entry.id   AF-A0A7Y8KIB1-F1
#
_cell.length_a   1.000
_cell.length_b   1.000
_cell.length_c   1.000
_cell.angle_alpha   90.00
_cell.angle_beta   90.00
_cell.angle_gamma   90.00
#
_symmetry.space_group_name_H-M   'P 1'
#
loop_
_entity.id
_entity.type
_entity.pdbx_description
1 polymer ?
#
loop_
_entity_poly.entity_id
_entity_poly.type
_entity_poly.pdbx_seq_one_letter_code
_entity_poly.pdbx_strand_id
1 'polypeptide(L)'
;MIKATPSKKATRRPTCQNPTCKKRFTTTVATAKYCSTKCGDTGRNIRKRVDPLQKAMKSAFFYYLATECLRAGTIEILQGHTLESLGELHQVYKNNMRYNGSSNSFELSHIAPVKGSGHVGMLYAENLVSAPKALNRAHGNKHFGFGRQLHRLTLDLKHSVDKRWDKPSEVVQRVIDYLGKDLVLAVIKSCKIKPTQRSQLVEWILAHYDPANPDHLIALGDLSQVHDLKTRQLQQIKATMLGDDTGEYIASAPTHPAIVLCDELTRLSAYRPELEVYAYALDEALGTQAGDYSLFSKHHEQMLFDVLHGKGIAVMADTLEMIVGENTQRFVVQYGNGKHHVITNTETQRYFIQDQKDQVIITSLAAFKASLGVDTNTDNSAQVHDEIALHALPTAVFDPWGNEVEQPPF
;
A
#
# COMPACT_ATOMS: atom_id res chain seq x y z
N MET A 1 46.63 -58.49 -1.37
CA MET A 1 45.64 -57.41 -1.59
C MET A 1 45.05 -57.55 -2.98
N ILE A 2 43.83 -58.07 -3.11
CA ILE A 2 43.12 -58.17 -4.39
C ILE A 2 42.42 -56.82 -4.63
N LYS A 3 42.89 -56.04 -5.61
CA LYS A 3 42.21 -54.80 -6.03
C LYS A 3 40.91 -55.18 -6.72
N ALA A 4 39.77 -54.81 -6.12
CA ALA A 4 38.46 -54.94 -6.74
C ALA A 4 38.40 -54.12 -8.03
N THR A 5 38.15 -54.78 -9.15
CA THR A 5 37.97 -54.15 -10.46
C THR A 5 36.66 -53.35 -10.46
N PRO A 6 36.66 -52.07 -10.87
CA PRO A 6 35.44 -51.26 -10.87
C PRO A 6 34.42 -51.84 -11.85
N SER A 7 33.25 -52.19 -11.32
CA SER A 7 32.09 -52.66 -12.09
C SER A 7 31.71 -51.65 -13.19
N LYS A 8 31.64 -52.11 -14.44
CA LYS A 8 31.24 -51.28 -15.59
C LYS A 8 29.81 -50.80 -15.39
N LYS A 9 29.63 -49.48 -15.25
CA LYS A 9 28.28 -48.86 -15.13
C LYS A 9 27.43 -49.23 -16.35
N ALA A 10 26.26 -49.81 -16.11
CA ALA A 10 25.32 -50.21 -17.15
C ALA A 10 24.96 -49.01 -18.04
N THR A 11 25.09 -49.18 -19.35
CA THR A 11 24.77 -48.15 -20.33
C THR A 11 23.32 -48.30 -20.76
N ARG A 12 22.57 -47.20 -20.82
CA ARG A 12 21.16 -47.19 -21.23
C ARG A 12 20.92 -46.22 -22.40
N ARG A 13 19.82 -46.42 -23.11
CA ARG A 13 19.43 -45.61 -24.29
C ARG A 13 18.05 -44.95 -24.15
N PRO A 14 17.85 -44.01 -23.21
CA PRO A 14 16.60 -43.27 -23.09
C PRO A 14 16.33 -42.38 -24.32
N THR A 15 15.05 -42.06 -24.52
CA THR A 15 14.59 -41.04 -25.49
C THR A 15 14.63 -39.66 -24.84
N CYS A 16 15.17 -38.66 -25.54
CA CYS A 16 15.23 -37.29 -25.05
C CYS A 16 13.83 -36.71 -24.79
N GLN A 17 13.63 -36.13 -23.60
CA GLN A 17 12.35 -35.52 -23.21
C GLN A 17 12.06 -34.16 -23.86
N ASN A 18 13.00 -33.55 -24.60
CA ASN A 18 12.73 -32.32 -25.35
C ASN A 18 11.71 -32.59 -26.48
N PRO A 19 10.54 -31.92 -26.51
CA PRO A 19 9.47 -32.17 -27.49
C PRO A 19 9.93 -32.07 -28.94
N THR A 20 10.89 -31.21 -29.23
CA THR A 20 11.39 -30.96 -30.60
C THR A 20 12.54 -31.87 -31.01
N CYS A 21 13.21 -32.54 -30.06
CA CYS A 21 14.38 -33.36 -30.37
C CYS A 21 14.05 -34.85 -30.43
N LYS A 22 13.37 -35.39 -29.39
CA LYS A 22 12.94 -36.80 -29.27
C LYS A 22 13.96 -37.88 -29.66
N LYS A 23 15.25 -37.56 -29.77
CA LYS A 23 16.28 -38.54 -30.18
C LYS A 23 16.62 -39.50 -29.04
N ARG A 24 16.87 -40.77 -29.37
CA ARG A 24 17.48 -41.72 -28.43
C ARG A 24 18.95 -41.36 -28.21
N PHE A 25 19.42 -41.42 -26.97
CA PHE A 25 20.80 -41.10 -26.63
C PHE A 25 21.34 -42.09 -25.60
N THR A 26 22.65 -42.35 -25.66
CA THR A 26 23.33 -43.27 -24.75
C THR A 26 23.80 -42.54 -23.51
N THR A 27 23.57 -43.08 -22.32
CA THR A 27 24.03 -42.50 -21.05
C THR A 27 24.30 -43.58 -20.01
N THR A 28 25.25 -43.32 -19.12
CA THR A 28 25.55 -44.12 -17.92
C THR A 28 24.86 -43.57 -16.66
N VAL A 29 24.18 -42.42 -16.77
CA VAL A 29 23.50 -41.75 -15.66
C VAL A 29 22.02 -42.14 -15.62
N ALA A 30 21.60 -42.76 -14.52
CA ALA A 30 20.23 -43.25 -14.31
C ALA A 30 19.15 -42.15 -14.27
N THR A 31 19.53 -40.88 -14.09
CA THR A 31 18.61 -39.73 -14.05
C THR A 31 18.66 -38.85 -15.29
N ALA A 32 19.52 -39.15 -16.27
CA ALA A 32 19.65 -38.32 -17.47
C ALA A 32 18.38 -38.39 -18.34
N LYS A 33 17.71 -37.23 -18.50
CA LYS A 33 16.45 -37.05 -19.26
C LYS A 33 16.65 -36.41 -20.64
N TYR A 34 17.78 -35.77 -20.88
CA TYR A 34 18.07 -35.02 -22.09
C TYR A 34 19.38 -35.45 -22.73
N CYS A 35 19.41 -35.43 -24.07
CA CYS A 35 20.57 -35.86 -24.85
C CYS A 35 21.72 -34.85 -24.88
N SER A 36 21.50 -33.63 -24.42
CA SER A 36 22.47 -32.54 -24.35
C SER A 36 21.99 -31.47 -23.38
N THR A 37 22.91 -30.63 -22.89
CA THR A 37 22.59 -29.46 -22.07
C THR A 37 21.63 -28.53 -22.80
N LYS A 38 21.90 -28.24 -24.09
CA LYS A 38 20.99 -27.46 -24.96
C LYS A 38 19.57 -28.02 -24.98
N CYS A 39 19.38 -29.33 -25.14
CA CYS A 39 18.04 -29.93 -25.09
C CYS A 39 17.42 -29.90 -23.68
N GLY A 40 18.23 -29.96 -22.64
CA GLY A 40 17.78 -29.75 -21.26
C GLY A 40 17.30 -28.32 -21.02
N ASP A 41 17.97 -27.33 -21.61
CA ASP A 41 17.61 -25.93 -21.50
C ASP A 41 16.39 -25.59 -22.35
N THR A 42 16.33 -26.06 -23.60
CA THR A 42 15.14 -25.95 -24.45
C THR A 42 13.93 -26.62 -23.81
N GLY A 43 14.08 -27.85 -23.28
CA GLY A 43 13.01 -28.55 -22.59
C GLY A 43 12.53 -27.83 -21.33
N ARG A 44 13.45 -27.27 -20.54
CA ARG A 44 13.12 -26.43 -19.37
C ARG A 44 12.45 -25.12 -19.77
N ASN A 45 12.89 -24.48 -20.86
CA ASN A 45 12.34 -23.22 -21.34
C ASN A 45 10.95 -23.38 -21.95
N ILE A 46 10.68 -24.50 -22.62
CA ILE A 46 9.33 -24.84 -23.12
C ILE A 46 8.36 -25.03 -21.94
N ARG A 47 8.76 -25.75 -20.88
CA ARG A 47 7.95 -25.89 -19.66
C ARG A 47 7.73 -24.56 -18.91
N LYS A 48 8.63 -23.59 -19.10
CA LYS A 48 8.52 -22.23 -18.53
C LYS A 48 7.69 -21.26 -19.39
N ARG A 49 7.24 -21.64 -20.59
CA ARG A 49 6.30 -20.83 -21.39
C ARG A 49 4.87 -20.93 -20.82
N VAL A 50 4.70 -20.55 -19.56
CA VAL A 50 3.41 -20.00 -19.15
C VAL A 50 3.34 -18.65 -19.85
N ASP A 51 2.32 -18.46 -20.68
CA ASP A 51 2.08 -17.19 -21.36
C ASP A 51 2.13 -16.07 -20.31
N PRO A 52 3.10 -15.15 -20.36
CA PRO A 52 3.24 -14.14 -19.32
C PRO A 52 1.99 -13.25 -19.20
N LEU A 53 1.16 -13.16 -20.24
CA LEU A 53 -0.14 -12.49 -20.17
C LEU A 53 -1.14 -13.18 -19.24
N GLN A 54 -1.01 -14.50 -19.02
CA GLN A 54 -1.80 -15.20 -18.00
C GLN A 54 -1.54 -14.66 -16.60
N LYS A 55 -0.37 -14.03 -16.36
CA LYS A 55 -0.11 -13.34 -15.08
C LYS A 55 -1.01 -12.12 -14.93
N ALA A 56 -1.22 -11.33 -15.99
CA ALA A 56 -2.16 -10.20 -15.95
C ALA A 56 -3.57 -10.70 -15.64
N MET A 57 -4.04 -11.72 -16.38
CA MET A 57 -5.36 -12.36 -16.20
C MET A 57 -5.63 -12.89 -14.79
N LYS A 58 -4.58 -13.12 -13.99
CA LYS A 58 -4.66 -13.69 -12.64
C LYS A 58 -4.16 -12.74 -11.55
N SER A 59 -3.87 -11.49 -11.88
CA SER A 59 -3.29 -10.51 -10.95
C SER A 59 -4.33 -9.54 -10.40
N ALA A 60 -4.22 -9.21 -9.11
CA ALA A 60 -5.17 -8.30 -8.47
C ALA A 60 -5.17 -6.90 -9.10
N PHE A 61 -4.01 -6.41 -9.55
CA PHE A 61 -3.89 -5.09 -10.17
C PHE A 61 -4.72 -4.98 -11.46
N PHE A 62 -4.65 -5.96 -12.36
CA PHE A 62 -5.45 -5.90 -13.60
C PHE A 62 -6.95 -6.08 -13.33
N TYR A 63 -7.33 -6.88 -12.32
CA TYR A 63 -8.73 -6.92 -11.86
C TYR A 63 -9.18 -5.59 -11.26
N TYR A 64 -8.29 -4.86 -10.58
CA TYR A 64 -8.56 -3.51 -10.13
C TYR A 64 -8.80 -2.57 -11.31
N LEU A 65 -7.94 -2.56 -12.34
CA LEU A 65 -8.16 -1.78 -13.57
C LEU A 65 -9.52 -2.10 -14.21
N ALA A 66 -9.85 -3.38 -14.36
CA ALA A 66 -11.13 -3.81 -14.91
C ALA A 66 -12.32 -3.36 -14.06
N THR A 67 -12.19 -3.42 -12.73
CA THR A 67 -13.24 -2.97 -11.80
C THR A 67 -13.47 -1.46 -11.92
N GLU A 68 -12.41 -0.67 -12.05
CA GLU A 68 -12.52 0.78 -12.27
C GLU A 68 -13.10 1.11 -13.65
N CYS A 69 -12.76 0.35 -14.71
CA CYS A 69 -13.39 0.48 -16.03
C CYS A 69 -14.91 0.20 -15.94
N LEU A 70 -15.30 -0.87 -15.24
CA LEU A 70 -16.70 -1.22 -14.98
C LEU A 70 -17.43 -0.14 -14.16
N ARG A 71 -16.74 0.51 -13.22
CA ARG A 71 -17.29 1.66 -12.49
C ARG A 71 -17.45 2.86 -13.40
N ALA A 72 -16.52 3.13 -14.31
CA ALA A 72 -16.59 4.25 -15.24
C ALA A 72 -17.62 4.04 -16.37
N GLY A 73 -17.87 2.78 -16.74
CA GLY A 73 -18.68 2.40 -17.90
C GLY A 73 -17.92 2.40 -19.23
N THR A 74 -16.59 2.58 -19.20
CA THR A 74 -15.72 2.59 -20.37
C THR A 74 -14.29 2.18 -20.00
N ILE A 75 -13.58 1.55 -20.94
CA ILE A 75 -12.15 1.23 -20.83
C ILE A 75 -11.27 2.46 -21.11
N GLU A 76 -11.82 3.49 -21.76
CA GLU A 76 -11.07 4.69 -22.16
C GLU A 76 -10.56 5.54 -20.99
N ILE A 77 -10.95 5.25 -19.74
CA ILE A 77 -10.30 5.83 -18.57
C ILE A 77 -8.79 5.49 -18.48
N LEU A 78 -8.34 4.50 -19.25
CA LEU A 78 -6.95 4.07 -19.40
C LEU A 78 -6.23 4.70 -20.62
N GLN A 79 -6.88 5.61 -21.34
CA GLN A 79 -6.36 6.18 -22.58
C GLN A 79 -5.03 6.93 -22.35
N GLY A 80 -4.01 6.56 -23.13
CA GLY A 80 -2.73 7.27 -23.15
C GLY A 80 -1.73 6.83 -22.08
N HIS A 81 -1.96 5.67 -21.45
CA HIS A 81 -1.01 5.11 -20.50
C HIS A 81 0.30 4.68 -21.16
N THR A 82 1.41 5.07 -20.54
CA THR A 82 2.77 4.59 -20.80
C THR A 82 3.19 3.56 -19.75
N LEU A 83 4.35 2.92 -19.96
CA LEU A 83 4.96 2.02 -18.97
C LEU A 83 5.16 2.71 -17.62
N GLU A 84 5.60 3.97 -17.63
CA GLU A 84 5.85 4.79 -16.45
C GLU A 84 4.54 5.08 -15.71
N SER A 85 3.54 5.64 -16.40
CA SER A 85 2.25 6.00 -15.77
C SER A 85 1.50 4.79 -15.20
N LEU A 86 1.58 3.60 -15.83
CA LEU A 86 1.03 2.37 -15.26
C LEU A 86 1.85 1.86 -14.07
N GLY A 87 3.16 2.10 -14.09
CA GLY A 87 4.04 1.82 -12.96
C GLY A 87 3.69 2.66 -11.74
N GLU A 88 3.47 3.97 -11.92
CA GLU A 88 3.00 4.89 -10.89
C GLU A 88 1.62 4.47 -10.35
N LEU A 89 0.68 4.17 -11.24
CA LEU A 89 -0.65 3.70 -10.85
C LEU A 89 -0.59 2.40 -10.03
N HIS A 90 0.26 1.46 -10.44
CA HIS A 90 0.51 0.23 -9.68
C HIS A 90 1.14 0.50 -8.32
N GLN A 91 2.00 1.50 -8.21
CA GLN A 91 2.60 1.89 -6.93
C GLN A 91 1.56 2.51 -6.00
N VAL A 92 0.68 3.39 -6.49
CA VAL A 92 -0.47 3.93 -5.73
C VAL A 92 -1.39 2.79 -5.25
N TYR A 93 -1.71 1.85 -6.13
CA TYR A 93 -2.47 0.65 -5.77
C TYR A 93 -1.82 -0.14 -4.64
N LYS A 94 -0.51 -0.38 -4.72
CA LYS A 94 0.24 -1.09 -3.67
C LYS A 94 0.31 -0.32 -2.36
N ASN A 95 0.51 1.00 -2.41
CA ASN A 95 0.57 1.84 -1.23
C ASN A 95 -0.77 1.79 -0.48
N ASN A 96 -1.90 1.91 -1.18
CA ASN A 96 -3.22 1.79 -0.55
C ASN A 96 -3.44 0.41 0.09
N MET A 97 -2.96 -0.67 -0.53
CA MET A 97 -3.00 -2.00 0.10
C MET A 97 -2.11 -2.08 1.36
N ARG A 98 -0.93 -1.45 1.34
CA ARG A 98 -0.05 -1.34 2.50
C ARG A 98 -0.72 -0.56 3.64
N TYR A 99 -1.33 0.58 3.33
CA TYR A 99 -2.00 1.44 4.32
C TYR A 99 -3.19 0.74 4.98
N ASN A 100 -3.87 -0.14 4.25
CA ASN A 100 -4.97 -0.92 4.79
C ASN A 100 -4.52 -2.03 5.76
N GLY A 101 -3.30 -2.56 5.61
CA GLY A 101 -2.87 -3.75 6.35
C GLY A 101 -3.85 -4.90 6.15
N SER A 102 -4.42 -5.42 7.24
CA SER A 102 -5.48 -6.45 7.23
C SER A 102 -6.89 -5.87 7.25
N SER A 103 -7.02 -4.55 7.35
CA SER A 103 -8.29 -3.83 7.39
C SER A 103 -8.72 -3.34 6.00
N ASN A 104 -9.81 -2.57 5.94
CA ASN A 104 -10.27 -1.88 4.73
C ASN A 104 -10.63 -0.42 5.04
N SER A 105 -9.78 0.25 5.81
CA SER A 105 -9.94 1.64 6.28
C SER A 105 -9.78 2.68 5.18
N PHE A 106 -9.00 2.39 4.14
CA PHE A 106 -8.68 3.30 3.04
C PHE A 106 -9.17 2.77 1.69
N GLU A 107 -9.64 3.68 0.86
CA GLU A 107 -10.03 3.42 -0.53
C GLU A 107 -9.27 4.37 -1.45
N LEU A 108 -9.00 3.92 -2.69
CA LEU A 108 -8.49 4.79 -3.73
C LEU A 108 -9.63 5.69 -4.21
N SER A 109 -9.64 6.91 -3.69
CA SER A 109 -10.58 7.97 -4.06
C SER A 109 -10.10 8.67 -5.31
N HIS A 110 -11.04 9.05 -6.18
CA HIS A 110 -10.73 9.80 -7.38
C HIS A 110 -10.86 11.30 -7.12
N ILE A 111 -9.89 12.09 -7.61
CA ILE A 111 -9.95 13.55 -7.53
C ILE A 111 -11.01 14.08 -8.51
N ALA A 112 -10.88 13.75 -9.80
CA ALA A 112 -11.96 13.89 -10.76
C ALA A 112 -12.84 12.63 -10.74
N PRO A 113 -14.16 12.74 -10.47
CA PRO A 113 -14.99 11.59 -10.13
C PRO A 113 -15.13 10.59 -11.28
N VAL A 114 -15.06 9.29 -10.96
CA VAL A 114 -15.30 8.17 -11.90
C VAL A 114 -16.65 8.29 -12.60
N LYS A 115 -17.66 8.85 -11.92
CA LYS A 115 -19.01 9.06 -12.46
C LYS A 115 -19.43 10.53 -12.37
N GLY A 116 -18.69 11.42 -13.01
CA GLY A 116 -19.13 12.80 -13.24
C GLY A 116 -20.30 12.88 -14.24
N SER A 117 -21.06 13.99 -14.19
CA SER A 117 -22.22 14.23 -15.06
C SER A 117 -21.82 14.48 -16.51
N GLY A 118 -20.85 15.37 -16.75
CA GLY A 118 -20.31 15.67 -18.09
C GLY A 118 -18.98 14.98 -18.41
N HIS A 119 -18.27 14.52 -17.39
CA HIS A 119 -16.93 13.97 -17.50
C HIS A 119 -16.79 12.62 -16.79
N VAL A 120 -15.76 11.87 -17.14
CA VAL A 120 -15.33 10.64 -16.49
C VAL A 120 -13.89 10.82 -16.01
N GLY A 121 -13.63 10.63 -14.72
CA GLY A 121 -12.28 10.64 -14.18
C GLY A 121 -11.43 9.55 -14.80
N MET A 122 -10.22 9.89 -15.22
CA MET A 122 -9.26 8.94 -15.77
C MET A 122 -8.51 8.20 -14.65
N LEU A 123 -8.08 6.98 -14.92
CA LEU A 123 -7.44 6.14 -13.91
C LEU A 123 -5.92 6.34 -13.89
N TYR A 124 -5.48 7.51 -13.40
CA TYR A 124 -4.07 7.88 -13.30
C TYR A 124 -3.64 8.08 -11.86
N ALA A 125 -2.36 7.89 -11.56
CA ALA A 125 -1.81 8.11 -10.23
C ALA A 125 -2.05 9.54 -9.71
N GLU A 126 -1.94 10.53 -10.60
CA GLU A 126 -2.22 11.96 -10.32
C GLU A 126 -3.70 12.25 -10.05
N ASN A 127 -4.60 11.34 -10.40
CA ASN A 127 -6.06 11.50 -10.22
C ASN A 127 -6.62 10.64 -9.07
N LEU A 128 -5.73 9.99 -8.30
CA LEU A 128 -6.11 9.10 -7.20
C LEU A 128 -5.51 9.59 -5.89
N VAL A 129 -6.19 9.29 -4.78
CA VAL A 129 -5.74 9.53 -3.41
C VAL A 129 -6.08 8.31 -2.55
N SER A 130 -5.12 7.80 -1.77
CA SER A 130 -5.45 6.85 -0.70
C SER A 130 -6.17 7.60 0.42
N ALA A 131 -7.49 7.44 0.51
CA ALA A 131 -8.31 8.26 1.39
C ALA A 131 -9.13 7.43 2.38
N PRO A 132 -9.41 7.94 3.59
CA PRO A 132 -10.32 7.30 4.53
C PRO A 132 -11.67 7.02 3.88
N LYS A 133 -12.12 5.76 4.00
CA LYS A 133 -13.32 5.24 3.35
C LYS A 133 -14.59 6.03 3.68
N ALA A 134 -14.72 6.47 4.93
CA ALA A 134 -15.87 7.27 5.36
C ALA A 134 -15.93 8.61 4.61
N LEU A 135 -14.79 9.29 4.48
CA LEU A 135 -14.68 10.57 3.77
C LEU A 135 -14.92 10.42 2.28
N ASN A 136 -14.31 9.42 1.64
CA ASN A 136 -14.54 9.11 0.22
C ASN A 136 -16.04 8.92 -0.08
N ARG A 137 -16.72 8.11 0.73
CA ARG A 137 -18.16 7.85 0.56
C ARG A 137 -19.02 9.09 0.79
N ALA A 138 -18.68 9.91 1.77
CA ALA A 138 -19.38 11.17 2.04
C ALA A 138 -19.14 12.23 0.95
N HIS A 139 -17.95 12.21 0.33
CA HIS A 139 -17.60 13.08 -0.79
C HIS A 139 -18.40 12.74 -2.05
N GLY A 140 -18.56 11.44 -2.34
CA GLY A 140 -19.36 10.96 -3.46
C GLY A 140 -18.81 11.41 -4.81
N ASN A 141 -19.64 12.10 -5.60
CA ASN A 141 -19.27 12.61 -6.93
C ASN A 141 -18.98 14.12 -6.94
N LYS A 142 -18.72 14.73 -5.77
CA LYS A 142 -18.28 16.13 -5.71
C LYS A 142 -16.95 16.26 -6.44
N HIS A 143 -16.70 17.45 -6.98
CA HIS A 143 -15.50 17.73 -7.78
C HIS A 143 -15.10 19.18 -7.57
N PHE A 144 -13.84 19.41 -7.22
CA PHE A 144 -13.30 20.76 -6.98
C PHE A 144 -12.56 21.34 -8.19
N GLY A 145 -12.67 20.71 -9.36
CA GLY A 145 -12.10 21.21 -10.62
C GLY A 145 -10.67 20.75 -10.92
N PHE A 146 -10.07 19.91 -10.06
CA PHE A 146 -8.76 19.29 -10.31
C PHE A 146 -8.90 17.84 -10.78
N GLY A 147 -7.80 17.25 -11.26
CA GLY A 147 -7.73 15.84 -11.63
C GLY A 147 -8.02 15.58 -13.10
N ARG A 148 -7.48 14.48 -13.60
CA ARG A 148 -7.51 14.13 -15.01
C ARG A 148 -8.86 13.50 -15.39
N GLN A 149 -9.47 14.00 -16.48
CA GLN A 149 -10.80 13.59 -16.90
C GLN A 149 -10.99 13.59 -18.42
N LEU A 150 -11.96 12.81 -18.90
CA LEU A 150 -12.41 12.78 -20.29
C LEU A 150 -13.85 13.27 -20.39
N HIS A 151 -14.17 13.95 -21.49
CA HIS A 151 -15.55 14.37 -21.78
C HIS A 151 -16.38 13.18 -22.23
N ARG A 152 -17.59 12.99 -21.69
CA ARG A 152 -18.41 11.81 -22.02
C ARG A 152 -18.79 11.70 -23.49
N LEU A 153 -18.96 12.83 -24.17
CA LEU A 153 -19.29 12.87 -25.60
C LEU A 153 -18.14 12.42 -26.52
N THR A 154 -16.91 12.34 -26.01
CA THR A 154 -15.75 11.88 -26.80
C THR A 154 -15.52 10.38 -26.66
N LEU A 155 -16.31 9.68 -25.82
CA LEU A 155 -16.15 8.25 -25.57
C LEU A 155 -16.66 7.43 -26.75
N ASP A 156 -15.89 6.42 -27.15
CA ASP A 156 -16.26 5.48 -28.19
C ASP A 156 -17.09 4.33 -27.61
N LEU A 157 -18.28 4.12 -28.17
CA LEU A 157 -19.20 3.05 -27.78
C LEU A 157 -18.56 1.66 -27.86
N LYS A 158 -17.56 1.43 -28.72
CA LYS A 158 -16.85 0.14 -28.82
C LYS A 158 -16.07 -0.22 -27.55
N HIS A 159 -15.71 0.78 -26.74
CA HIS A 159 -14.97 0.62 -25.49
C HIS A 159 -15.88 0.66 -24.26
N SER A 160 -17.19 0.74 -24.45
CA SER A 160 -18.16 0.68 -23.35
C SER A 160 -18.15 -0.67 -22.66
N VAL A 161 -18.30 -0.65 -21.35
CA VAL A 161 -18.44 -1.81 -20.46
C VAL A 161 -19.57 -1.58 -19.47
N ASP A 162 -20.29 -2.62 -19.09
CA ASP A 162 -21.38 -2.56 -18.13
C ASP A 162 -21.27 -3.72 -17.13
N LYS A 163 -21.24 -3.37 -15.84
CA LYS A 163 -21.21 -4.31 -14.70
C LYS A 163 -22.39 -5.30 -14.68
N ARG A 164 -23.51 -4.99 -15.34
CA ARG A 164 -24.67 -5.89 -15.44
C ARG A 164 -24.42 -7.08 -16.36
N TRP A 165 -23.59 -6.90 -17.38
CA TRP A 165 -23.45 -7.85 -18.49
C TRP A 165 -22.03 -8.41 -18.60
N ASP A 166 -21.02 -7.55 -18.41
CA ASP A 166 -19.62 -7.92 -18.58
C ASP A 166 -19.05 -8.55 -17.31
N LYS A 167 -18.35 -9.68 -17.48
CA LYS A 167 -17.61 -10.30 -16.37
C LYS A 167 -16.27 -9.58 -16.19
N PRO A 168 -15.80 -9.38 -14.94
CA PRO A 168 -14.50 -8.75 -14.69
C PRO A 168 -13.33 -9.38 -15.46
N SER A 169 -13.31 -10.71 -15.60
CA SER A 169 -12.27 -11.42 -16.35
C SER A 169 -12.26 -11.10 -17.85
N GLU A 170 -13.43 -10.91 -18.45
CA GLU A 170 -13.56 -10.52 -19.87
C GLU A 170 -13.12 -9.06 -20.06
N VAL A 171 -13.45 -8.19 -19.10
CA VAL A 171 -12.97 -6.81 -19.10
C VAL A 171 -11.45 -6.75 -18.94
N VAL A 172 -10.83 -7.61 -18.12
CA VAL A 172 -9.35 -7.70 -18.05
C VAL A 172 -8.75 -8.00 -19.43
N GLN A 173 -9.34 -8.93 -20.18
CA GLN A 173 -8.88 -9.23 -21.54
C GLN A 173 -8.99 -8.01 -22.46
N ARG A 174 -10.15 -7.32 -22.43
CA ARG A 174 -10.35 -6.08 -23.21
C ARG A 174 -9.40 -4.96 -22.79
N VAL A 175 -9.06 -4.84 -21.50
CA VAL A 175 -8.05 -3.90 -20.99
C VAL A 175 -6.66 -4.23 -21.54
N ILE A 176 -6.27 -5.52 -21.56
CA ILE A 176 -4.99 -5.95 -22.13
C ILE A 176 -4.91 -5.61 -23.62
N ASP A 177 -6.00 -5.86 -24.36
CA ASP A 177 -6.05 -5.58 -25.79
C ASP A 177 -6.06 -4.07 -26.07
N TYR A 178 -6.73 -3.27 -25.23
CA TYR A 178 -6.75 -1.81 -25.33
C TYR A 178 -5.39 -1.16 -25.05
N LEU A 179 -4.71 -1.59 -23.98
CA LEU A 179 -3.37 -1.09 -23.63
C LEU A 179 -2.27 -1.59 -24.58
N GLY A 180 -2.51 -2.72 -25.25
CA GLY A 180 -1.55 -3.40 -26.07
C GLY A 180 -0.69 -4.41 -25.29
N LYS A 181 -0.53 -5.60 -25.87
CA LYS A 181 0.16 -6.74 -25.24
C LYS A 181 1.60 -6.43 -24.86
N ASP A 182 2.34 -5.70 -25.69
CA ASP A 182 3.74 -5.36 -25.45
C ASP A 182 3.91 -4.45 -24.23
N LEU A 183 3.05 -3.45 -24.09
CA LEU A 183 3.02 -2.58 -22.92
C LEU A 183 2.71 -3.38 -21.65
N VAL A 184 1.68 -4.22 -21.69
CA VAL A 184 1.29 -5.08 -20.56
C VAL A 184 2.45 -5.99 -20.14
N LEU A 185 3.14 -6.63 -21.09
CA LEU A 185 4.30 -7.46 -20.80
C LEU A 185 5.44 -6.66 -20.16
N ALA A 186 5.69 -5.45 -20.64
CA ALA A 186 6.69 -4.55 -20.06
C ALA A 186 6.33 -4.16 -18.62
N VAL A 187 5.06 -3.83 -18.36
CA VAL A 187 4.55 -3.50 -17.01
C VAL A 187 4.68 -4.69 -16.07
N ILE A 188 4.25 -5.88 -16.47
CA ILE A 188 4.38 -7.10 -15.65
C ILE A 188 5.83 -7.34 -15.24
N LYS A 189 6.77 -7.14 -16.16
CA LYS A 189 8.20 -7.31 -15.92
C LYS A 189 8.75 -6.22 -15.00
N SER A 190 8.50 -4.95 -15.32
CA SER A 190 9.02 -3.78 -14.60
C SER A 190 8.50 -3.75 -13.16
N CYS A 191 7.18 -3.88 -13.01
CA CYS A 191 6.49 -3.79 -11.72
C CYS A 191 6.50 -5.11 -10.94
N LYS A 192 7.09 -6.17 -11.49
CA LYS A 192 7.15 -7.52 -10.92
C LYS A 192 5.77 -8.07 -10.53
N ILE A 193 4.77 -7.85 -11.39
CA ILE A 193 3.39 -8.26 -11.12
C ILE A 193 3.29 -9.78 -11.04
N LYS A 194 2.64 -10.27 -9.98
CA LYS A 194 2.42 -11.69 -9.71
C LYS A 194 0.94 -12.03 -9.78
N PRO A 195 0.58 -13.27 -10.15
CA PRO A 195 -0.76 -13.80 -9.91
C PRO A 195 -1.12 -13.66 -8.42
N THR A 196 -2.41 -13.53 -8.13
CA THR A 196 -2.91 -13.52 -6.75
C THR A 196 -2.47 -14.77 -5.98
N GLN A 197 -2.29 -14.64 -4.67
CA GLN A 197 -1.97 -15.79 -3.82
C GLN A 197 -3.02 -16.90 -3.96
N ARG A 198 -4.30 -16.52 -4.04
CA ARG A 198 -5.39 -17.44 -4.33
C ARG A 198 -5.17 -18.23 -5.62
N SER A 199 -4.87 -17.56 -6.73
CA SER A 199 -4.63 -18.23 -8.01
C SER A 199 -3.43 -19.18 -7.93
N GLN A 200 -2.36 -18.79 -7.24
CA GLN A 200 -1.19 -19.64 -7.05
C GLN A 200 -1.51 -20.88 -6.21
N LEU A 201 -2.33 -20.73 -5.16
CA LEU A 201 -2.77 -21.85 -4.33
C LEU A 201 -3.67 -22.82 -5.09
N VAL A 202 -4.63 -22.30 -5.86
CA VAL A 202 -5.50 -23.13 -6.72
C VAL A 202 -4.66 -23.93 -7.71
N GLU A 203 -3.73 -23.28 -8.43
CA GLU A 203 -2.83 -23.98 -9.37
C GLU A 203 -1.97 -25.03 -8.67
N TRP A 204 -1.47 -24.72 -7.47
CA TRP A 204 -0.67 -25.66 -6.68
C TRP A 204 -1.51 -26.88 -6.27
N ILE A 205 -2.71 -26.68 -5.73
CA ILE A 205 -3.61 -27.75 -5.30
C ILE A 205 -3.99 -28.62 -6.51
N LEU A 206 -4.41 -28.03 -7.62
CA LEU A 206 -4.74 -28.77 -8.85
C LEU A 206 -3.57 -29.63 -9.36
N ALA A 207 -2.33 -29.18 -9.18
CA ALA A 207 -1.15 -29.90 -9.63
C ALA A 207 -0.66 -31.01 -8.67
N HIS A 208 -1.07 -30.98 -7.39
CA HIS A 208 -0.56 -31.89 -6.35
C HIS A 208 -1.67 -32.71 -5.67
N TYR A 209 -2.94 -32.44 -5.97
CA TYR A 209 -4.05 -33.23 -5.45
C TYR A 209 -3.98 -34.67 -5.99
N ASP A 210 -4.15 -35.62 -5.09
CA ASP A 210 -4.12 -37.04 -5.36
C ASP A 210 -5.29 -37.69 -4.62
N PRO A 211 -6.35 -38.13 -5.31
CA PRO A 211 -7.52 -38.73 -4.67
C PRO A 211 -7.21 -40.08 -3.99
N ALA A 212 -6.06 -40.71 -4.28
CA ALA A 212 -5.64 -41.92 -3.60
C ALA A 212 -4.97 -41.63 -2.23
N ASN A 213 -4.58 -40.39 -1.96
CA ASN A 213 -4.02 -40.00 -0.68
C ASN A 213 -5.15 -39.64 0.31
N PRO A 214 -5.30 -40.35 1.44
CA PRO A 214 -6.35 -40.06 2.42
C PRO A 214 -6.27 -38.64 2.98
N ASP A 215 -5.08 -38.08 3.15
CA ASP A 215 -4.91 -36.72 3.70
C ASP A 215 -5.42 -35.66 2.71
N HIS A 216 -5.25 -35.88 1.41
CA HIS A 216 -5.77 -34.99 0.38
C HIS A 216 -7.31 -35.06 0.34
N LEU A 217 -7.86 -36.27 0.45
CA LEU A 217 -9.30 -36.52 0.47
C LEU A 217 -9.96 -35.89 1.71
N ILE A 218 -9.29 -35.96 2.86
CA ILE A 218 -9.72 -35.28 4.10
C ILE A 218 -9.66 -33.75 3.93
N ALA A 219 -8.62 -33.22 3.30
CA ALA A 219 -8.40 -31.78 3.19
C ALA A 219 -9.39 -31.07 2.26
N LEU A 220 -9.68 -31.64 1.08
CA LEU A 220 -10.50 -30.99 0.04
C LEU A 220 -11.76 -31.77 -0.34
N GLY A 221 -11.79 -33.09 -0.15
CA GLY A 221 -12.88 -33.96 -0.60
C GLY A 221 -12.91 -34.13 -2.13
N ASP A 222 -13.40 -33.12 -2.84
CA ASP A 222 -13.50 -33.10 -4.30
C ASP A 222 -12.77 -31.89 -4.92
N LEU A 223 -12.00 -32.17 -5.98
CA LEU A 223 -11.23 -31.18 -6.71
C LEU A 223 -12.11 -30.10 -7.35
N SER A 224 -13.38 -30.41 -7.66
CA SER A 224 -14.32 -29.44 -8.23
C SER A 224 -14.55 -28.21 -7.33
N GLN A 225 -14.41 -28.37 -6.01
CA GLN A 225 -14.68 -27.33 -5.01
C GLN A 225 -13.55 -26.30 -4.89
N VAL A 226 -12.36 -26.57 -5.44
CA VAL A 226 -11.17 -25.72 -5.27
C VAL A 226 -11.40 -24.28 -5.74
N HIS A 227 -12.26 -24.09 -6.73
CA HIS A 227 -12.56 -22.79 -7.31
C HIS A 227 -13.52 -21.94 -6.48
N ASP A 228 -14.19 -22.50 -5.49
CA ASP A 228 -15.15 -21.78 -4.63
C ASP A 228 -14.54 -21.37 -3.28
N LEU A 229 -13.37 -21.93 -2.95
CA LEU A 229 -12.72 -21.68 -1.68
C LEU A 229 -12.04 -20.31 -1.61
N LYS A 230 -12.04 -19.75 -0.39
CA LYS A 230 -11.32 -18.52 -0.04
C LYS A 230 -9.83 -18.78 0.16
N THR A 231 -9.01 -17.74 0.04
CA THR A 231 -7.53 -17.85 0.17
C THR A 231 -7.09 -18.56 1.45
N ARG A 232 -7.70 -18.25 2.61
CA ARG A 232 -7.37 -18.90 3.89
C ARG A 232 -7.67 -20.39 3.90
N GLN A 233 -8.81 -20.80 3.34
CA GLN A 233 -9.18 -22.21 3.22
C GLN A 233 -8.19 -22.94 2.32
N LEU A 234 -7.81 -22.34 1.19
CA LEU A 234 -6.81 -22.90 0.28
C LEU A 234 -5.41 -23.03 0.92
N GLN A 235 -5.03 -22.08 1.79
CA GLN A 235 -3.78 -22.17 2.57
C GLN A 235 -3.84 -23.33 3.56
N GLN A 236 -4.96 -23.49 4.27
CA GLN A 236 -5.16 -24.57 5.21
C GLN A 236 -5.12 -25.93 4.51
N ILE A 237 -5.81 -26.07 3.37
CA ILE A 237 -5.77 -27.28 2.56
C ILE A 237 -4.34 -27.61 2.14
N LYS A 238 -3.60 -26.61 1.64
CA LYS A 238 -2.20 -26.80 1.27
C LYS A 238 -1.35 -27.25 2.48
N ALA A 239 -1.56 -26.68 3.65
CA ALA A 239 -0.83 -27.04 4.87
C ALA A 239 -1.15 -28.49 5.30
N THR A 240 -2.43 -28.86 5.30
CA THR A 240 -2.87 -30.24 5.57
C THR A 240 -2.28 -31.23 4.57
N MET A 241 -2.25 -30.90 3.27
CA MET A 241 -1.60 -31.74 2.25
C MET A 241 -0.09 -31.89 2.43
N LEU A 242 0.57 -30.93 3.11
CA LEU A 242 2.01 -30.96 3.39
C LEU A 242 2.35 -31.55 4.78
N GLY A 243 1.35 -31.78 5.63
CA GLY A 243 1.55 -32.16 7.02
C GLY A 243 2.11 -31.02 7.90
N ASP A 244 1.98 -29.77 7.44
CA ASP A 244 2.42 -28.59 8.17
C ASP A 244 1.26 -28.00 8.98
N ASP A 245 1.56 -27.48 10.17
CA ASP A 245 0.62 -26.65 10.91
C ASP A 245 0.55 -25.25 10.29
N THR A 246 -0.67 -24.75 10.05
CA THR A 246 -0.84 -23.34 9.68
C THR A 246 -0.46 -22.48 10.87
N GLY A 247 0.66 -21.76 10.77
CA GLY A 247 1.06 -20.76 11.76
C GLY A 247 -0.04 -19.72 12.03
N GLU A 248 0.01 -19.11 13.20
CA GLU A 248 -0.96 -18.10 13.63
C GLU A 248 -0.94 -16.88 12.70
N TYR A 249 -2.12 -16.44 12.25
CA TYR A 249 -2.25 -15.26 11.41
C TYR A 249 -2.16 -14.00 12.26
N ILE A 250 -1.08 -13.24 12.10
CA ILE A 250 -0.93 -11.93 12.73
C ILE A 250 -1.55 -10.89 11.79
N ALA A 251 -2.67 -10.29 12.23
CA ALA A 251 -3.31 -9.20 11.51
C ALA A 251 -2.45 -7.94 11.60
N SER A 252 -2.06 -7.36 10.46
CA SER A 252 -1.42 -6.05 10.41
C SER A 252 -2.45 -4.95 10.61
N ALA A 253 -2.20 -4.05 11.56
CA ALA A 253 -3.03 -2.86 11.76
C ALA A 253 -2.95 -1.92 10.53
N PRO A 254 -4.01 -1.15 10.24
CA PRO A 254 -3.94 -0.07 9.26
C PRO A 254 -2.93 1.00 9.68
N THR A 255 -2.35 1.68 8.69
CA THR A 255 -1.54 2.88 8.91
C THR A 255 -2.41 4.01 9.44
N HIS A 256 -1.86 4.84 10.34
CA HIS A 256 -2.55 5.99 10.89
C HIS A 256 -2.92 7.02 9.78
N PRO A 257 -4.14 7.61 9.77
CA PRO A 257 -4.57 8.54 8.72
C PRO A 257 -3.65 9.73 8.49
N ALA A 258 -3.03 10.27 9.56
CA ALA A 258 -2.09 11.39 9.45
C ALA A 258 -0.92 11.07 8.51
N ILE A 259 -0.33 9.88 8.67
CA ILE A 259 0.80 9.41 7.85
C ILE A 259 0.34 9.18 6.41
N VAL A 260 -0.83 8.55 6.22
CA VAL A 260 -1.36 8.29 4.87
C VAL A 260 -1.61 9.60 4.12
N LEU A 261 -2.26 10.58 4.76
CA LEU A 261 -2.57 11.85 4.12
C LEU A 261 -1.32 12.71 3.89
N CYS A 262 -0.31 12.62 4.78
CA CYS A 262 1.00 13.24 4.57
C CYS A 262 1.74 12.63 3.37
N ASP A 263 1.82 11.28 3.31
CA ASP A 263 2.42 10.55 2.19
C ASP A 263 1.74 10.92 0.85
N GLU A 264 0.41 11.02 0.85
CA GLU A 264 -0.37 11.41 -0.33
C GLU A 264 -0.17 12.89 -0.72
N LEU A 265 0.00 13.79 0.26
CA LEU A 265 0.32 15.20 0.04
C LEU A 265 1.70 15.35 -0.62
N THR A 266 2.70 14.64 -0.09
CA THR A 266 4.05 14.55 -0.66
C THR A 266 4.04 13.94 -2.06
N ARG A 267 3.28 12.86 -2.27
CA ARG A 267 3.19 12.24 -3.59
C ARG A 267 2.54 13.15 -4.62
N LEU A 268 1.47 13.85 -4.26
CA LEU A 268 0.75 14.73 -5.18
C LEU A 268 1.45 16.05 -5.44
N SER A 269 2.43 16.46 -4.61
CA SER A 269 3.23 17.65 -4.90
C SER A 269 3.98 17.56 -6.23
N ALA A 270 4.30 16.34 -6.70
CA ALA A 270 4.88 16.11 -8.02
C ALA A 270 3.99 16.60 -9.19
N TYR A 271 2.66 16.65 -8.99
CA TYR A 271 1.68 17.12 -9.98
C TYR A 271 1.06 18.47 -9.60
N ARG A 272 1.18 18.84 -8.32
CA ARG A 272 0.69 20.09 -7.72
C ARG A 272 1.81 20.71 -6.87
N PRO A 273 2.81 21.35 -7.51
CA PRO A 273 3.99 21.86 -6.81
C PRO A 273 3.66 22.82 -5.66
N GLU A 274 2.51 23.49 -5.71
CA GLU A 274 2.04 24.34 -4.61
C GLU A 274 1.81 23.59 -3.29
N LEU A 275 1.71 22.25 -3.31
CA LEU A 275 1.58 21.41 -2.12
C LEU A 275 2.90 21.09 -1.44
N GLU A 276 4.04 21.28 -2.12
CA GLU A 276 5.36 20.80 -1.67
C GLU A 276 5.76 21.40 -0.31
N VAL A 277 5.56 22.71 -0.13
CA VAL A 277 5.89 23.41 1.12
C VAL A 277 5.07 22.87 2.31
N TYR A 278 3.80 22.56 2.09
CA TYR A 278 2.91 22.03 3.12
C TYR A 278 3.18 20.56 3.39
N ALA A 279 3.54 19.78 2.36
CA ALA A 279 3.96 18.40 2.50
C ALA A 279 5.20 18.28 3.40
N TYR A 280 6.23 19.08 3.12
CA TYR A 280 7.44 19.16 3.93
C TYR A 280 7.14 19.58 5.38
N ALA A 281 6.39 20.67 5.55
CA ALA A 281 6.07 21.20 6.88
C ALA A 281 5.20 20.24 7.72
N LEU A 282 4.27 19.52 7.10
CA LEU A 282 3.45 18.52 7.79
C LEU A 282 4.25 17.29 8.18
N ASP A 283 5.16 16.83 7.32
CA ASP A 283 6.04 15.70 7.63
C ASP A 283 6.94 16.02 8.83
N GLU A 284 7.56 17.21 8.85
CA GLU A 284 8.33 17.69 10.01
C GLU A 284 7.46 17.79 11.26
N ALA A 285 6.25 18.36 11.16
CA ALA A 285 5.34 18.49 12.27
C ALA A 285 4.98 17.12 12.87
N LEU A 286 4.60 16.15 12.04
CA LEU A 286 4.31 14.79 12.50
C LEU A 286 5.55 14.10 13.09
N GLY A 287 6.75 14.38 12.56
CA GLY A 287 8.02 13.89 13.08
C GLY A 287 8.38 14.41 14.48
N THR A 288 7.77 15.52 14.93
CA THR A 288 7.92 15.99 16.32
C THR A 288 7.13 15.18 17.34
N GLN A 289 6.15 14.39 16.88
CA GLN A 289 5.29 13.60 17.75
C GLN A 289 5.98 12.28 18.10
N ALA A 290 6.18 12.03 19.40
CA ALA A 290 6.84 10.84 19.92
C ALA A 290 5.88 10.01 20.78
N GLY A 291 5.94 8.69 20.63
CA GLY A 291 5.12 7.74 21.39
C GLY A 291 3.76 7.49 20.75
N ASP A 292 2.80 7.05 21.57
CA ASP A 292 1.47 6.68 21.06
C ASP A 292 0.59 7.91 20.78
N TYR A 293 0.91 9.08 21.32
CA TYR A 293 0.06 10.28 21.22
C TYR A 293 0.02 10.92 19.82
N SER A 294 -1.19 11.25 19.33
CA SER A 294 -1.40 11.92 18.04
C SER A 294 -2.27 13.17 18.20
N LEU A 295 -1.71 14.34 17.82
CA LEU A 295 -2.44 15.61 17.74
C LEU A 295 -3.39 15.68 16.51
N PHE A 296 -3.38 14.65 15.68
CA PHE A 296 -4.12 14.62 14.43
C PHE A 296 -5.62 14.33 14.64
N SER A 297 -6.44 15.37 14.51
CA SER A 297 -7.90 15.30 14.69
C SER A 297 -8.65 14.85 13.44
N LYS A 298 -9.94 14.50 13.62
CA LYS A 298 -10.86 14.26 12.49
C LYS A 298 -11.12 15.50 11.63
N HIS A 299 -10.97 16.68 12.22
CA HIS A 299 -11.06 17.94 11.47
C HIS A 299 -9.88 18.08 10.50
N HIS A 300 -8.66 17.79 10.96
CA HIS A 300 -7.46 17.76 10.11
C HIS A 300 -7.61 16.75 8.96
N GLU A 301 -8.15 15.57 9.26
CA GLU A 301 -8.43 14.52 8.27
C GLU A 301 -9.32 15.04 7.13
N GLN A 302 -10.43 15.73 7.46
CA GLN A 302 -11.36 16.30 6.47
C GLN A 302 -10.72 17.44 5.65
N MET A 303 -9.94 18.31 6.28
CA MET A 303 -9.32 19.45 5.61
C MET A 303 -8.25 19.00 4.60
N LEU A 304 -7.37 18.08 5.00
CA LEU A 304 -6.39 17.48 4.10
C LEU A 304 -7.07 16.70 2.98
N PHE A 305 -8.15 15.96 3.30
CA PHE A 305 -8.95 15.27 2.29
C PHE A 305 -9.45 16.26 1.21
N ASP A 306 -10.02 17.39 1.61
CA ASP A 306 -10.50 18.41 0.66
C ASP A 306 -9.38 18.95 -0.23
N VAL A 307 -8.22 19.27 0.35
CA VAL A 307 -7.04 19.75 -0.39
C VAL A 307 -6.57 18.73 -1.40
N LEU A 308 -6.42 17.46 -0.99
CA LEU A 308 -6.00 16.36 -1.86
C LEU A 308 -6.99 16.10 -3.00
N HIS A 309 -8.29 16.42 -2.79
CA HIS A 309 -9.32 16.32 -3.82
C HIS A 309 -9.46 17.58 -4.69
N GLY A 310 -8.47 18.48 -4.65
CA GLY A 310 -8.36 19.58 -5.59
C GLY A 310 -8.94 20.91 -5.11
N LYS A 311 -9.29 21.04 -3.82
CA LYS A 311 -9.64 22.35 -3.27
C LYS A 311 -8.42 23.26 -3.36
N GLY A 312 -8.61 24.47 -3.89
CA GLY A 312 -7.52 25.37 -4.23
C GLY A 312 -6.75 25.87 -3.01
N ILE A 313 -5.42 25.97 -3.12
CA ILE A 313 -4.55 26.42 -2.04
C ILE A 313 -4.83 27.86 -1.62
N ALA A 314 -5.23 28.74 -2.55
CA ALA A 314 -5.64 30.10 -2.21
C ALA A 314 -6.78 30.17 -1.17
N VAL A 315 -7.57 29.10 -1.03
CA VAL A 315 -8.65 29.00 -0.04
C VAL A 315 -8.22 28.22 1.20
N MET A 316 -7.21 27.36 1.09
CA MET A 316 -6.83 26.38 2.10
C MET A 316 -5.45 26.63 2.74
N ALA A 317 -4.72 27.67 2.35
CA ALA A 317 -3.38 27.97 2.86
C ALA A 317 -3.39 28.13 4.39
N ASP A 318 -4.20 29.05 4.92
CA ASP A 318 -4.33 29.29 6.37
C ASP A 318 -4.74 28.02 7.13
N THR A 319 -5.60 27.21 6.50
CA THR A 319 -6.01 25.91 7.02
C THR A 319 -4.85 24.93 7.11
N LEU A 320 -4.00 24.84 6.08
CA LEU A 320 -2.86 23.94 6.07
C LEU A 320 -1.80 24.40 7.07
N GLU A 321 -1.58 25.71 7.21
CA GLU A 321 -0.70 26.28 8.23
C GLU A 321 -1.21 25.99 9.65
N MET A 322 -2.52 26.09 9.87
CA MET A 322 -3.17 25.70 11.11
C MET A 322 -2.94 24.22 11.41
N ILE A 323 -3.17 23.32 10.44
CA ILE A 323 -2.94 21.87 10.62
C ILE A 323 -1.48 21.60 10.97
N VAL A 324 -0.53 22.23 10.29
CA VAL A 324 0.91 22.10 10.60
C VAL A 324 1.18 22.56 12.03
N GLY A 325 0.69 23.75 12.43
CA GLY A 325 0.85 24.29 13.77
C GLY A 325 0.24 23.43 14.87
N GLU A 326 -0.95 22.90 14.65
CA GLU A 326 -1.65 22.03 15.61
C GLU A 326 -1.01 20.64 15.73
N ASN A 327 -0.34 20.16 14.69
CA ASN A 327 0.37 18.88 14.69
C ASN A 327 1.87 19.01 15.00
N THR A 328 2.38 20.21 15.26
CA THR A 328 3.76 20.40 15.70
C THR A 328 3.81 20.31 17.22
N GLN A 329 4.28 19.19 17.77
CA GLN A 329 4.43 19.00 19.21
C GLN A 329 5.57 19.85 19.75
N ARG A 330 5.32 20.44 20.93
CA ARG A 330 6.28 21.23 21.71
C ARG A 330 6.28 20.71 23.14
N PHE A 331 7.48 20.67 23.71
CA PHE A 331 7.67 20.43 25.13
C PHE A 331 8.03 21.77 25.77
N VAL A 332 7.30 22.15 26.80
CA VAL A 332 7.47 23.41 27.51
C VAL A 332 7.68 23.12 28.98
N VAL A 333 8.77 23.63 29.55
CA VAL A 333 8.96 23.62 31.00
C VAL A 333 8.30 24.87 31.55
N GLN A 334 7.29 24.69 32.40
CA GLN A 334 6.73 25.76 33.20
C GLN A 334 7.34 25.70 34.59
N TYR A 335 8.04 26.77 34.98
CA TYR A 335 8.62 26.91 36.31
C TYR A 335 7.59 27.45 37.29
N GLY A 336 7.72 27.09 38.58
CA GLY A 336 6.83 27.52 39.66
C GLY A 336 6.76 29.05 39.89
N ASN A 337 7.68 29.80 39.27
CA ASN A 337 7.70 31.27 39.24
C ASN A 337 6.91 31.87 38.05
N GLY A 338 6.24 31.04 37.25
CA GLY A 338 5.46 31.46 36.08
C GLY A 338 6.27 31.65 34.79
N LYS A 339 7.59 31.47 34.81
CA LYS A 339 8.42 31.50 33.60
C LYS A 339 8.23 30.22 32.78
N HIS A 340 8.31 30.34 31.46
CA HIS A 340 8.25 29.20 30.54
C HIS A 340 9.53 29.09 29.72
N HIS A 341 9.93 27.86 29.42
CA HIS A 341 11.05 27.58 28.53
C HIS A 341 10.67 26.51 27.51
N VAL A 342 10.91 26.78 26.22
CA VAL A 342 10.59 25.86 25.12
C VAL A 342 11.77 24.94 24.89
N ILE A 343 11.54 23.65 25.04
CA ILE A 343 12.52 22.61 24.71
C ILE A 343 12.59 22.48 23.19
N THR A 344 13.78 22.64 22.63
CA THR A 344 14.02 22.41 21.20
C THR A 344 14.72 21.08 20.98
N ASN A 345 14.28 20.29 20.00
CA ASN A 345 14.71 18.91 19.74
C ASN A 345 16.23 18.78 19.41
N THR A 346 16.91 19.89 19.16
CA THR A 346 18.37 19.98 18.96
C THR A 346 19.18 19.96 20.25
N GLU A 347 18.52 20.06 21.38
CA GLU A 347 19.16 20.15 22.67
C GLU A 347 19.00 18.82 23.41
N THR A 348 20.07 18.03 23.46
CA THR A 348 20.31 17.11 24.58
C THR A 348 20.52 17.89 25.89
N GLN A 349 19.71 18.92 26.14
CA GLN A 349 19.72 19.67 27.38
C GLN A 349 18.82 18.93 28.34
N ARG A 350 19.43 18.47 29.42
CA ARG A 350 18.73 17.94 30.57
C ARG A 350 18.12 19.14 31.28
N TYR A 351 16.80 19.27 31.23
CA TYR A 351 16.10 20.34 31.92
C TYR A 351 15.95 19.98 33.39
N PHE A 352 16.31 20.91 34.26
CA PHE A 352 16.25 20.72 35.70
C PHE A 352 14.94 21.30 36.23
N ILE A 353 14.16 20.45 36.87
CA ILE A 353 12.97 20.81 37.62
C ILE A 353 13.46 21.02 39.05
N GLN A 354 13.60 22.28 39.43
CA GLN A 354 14.20 22.69 40.72
C GLN A 354 13.19 22.57 41.86
N ASP A 355 11.89 22.68 41.57
CA ASP A 355 10.84 22.77 42.58
C ASP A 355 9.69 21.79 42.33
N GLN A 356 8.94 21.40 43.36
CA GLN A 356 7.74 20.53 43.24
C GLN A 356 6.62 21.16 42.40
N LYS A 357 6.79 22.43 42.00
CA LYS A 357 5.84 23.23 41.21
C LYS A 357 6.22 23.35 39.73
N ASP A 358 7.41 22.88 39.34
CA ASP A 358 7.79 22.91 37.92
C ASP A 358 7.11 21.74 37.19
N GLN A 359 6.59 21.99 36.00
CA GLN A 359 5.89 20.99 35.21
C GLN A 359 6.34 20.99 33.75
N VAL A 360 6.43 19.80 33.16
CA VAL A 360 6.63 19.64 31.72
C VAL A 360 5.27 19.53 31.06
N ILE A 361 4.96 20.48 30.19
CA ILE A 361 3.75 20.53 29.41
C ILE A 361 4.08 20.03 28.00
N ILE A 362 3.29 19.08 27.52
CA ILE A 362 3.28 18.68 26.11
C ILE A 362 2.10 19.37 25.46
N THR A 363 2.37 20.21 24.45
CA THR A 363 1.34 21.00 23.76
C THR A 363 1.64 21.14 22.27
N SER A 364 0.71 21.70 21.48
CA SER A 364 0.96 22.03 20.07
C SER A 364 1.59 23.41 19.92
N LEU A 365 2.28 23.66 18.79
CA LEU A 365 2.81 24.98 18.46
C LEU A 365 1.69 26.03 18.39
N ALA A 366 0.52 25.66 17.87
CA ALA A 366 -0.64 26.55 17.81
C ALA A 366 -1.12 26.94 19.21
N ALA A 367 -1.32 25.96 20.10
CA ALA A 367 -1.72 26.19 21.49
C ALA A 367 -0.70 27.02 22.26
N PHE A 368 0.60 26.72 22.08
CA PHE A 368 1.67 27.48 22.70
C PHE A 368 1.70 28.94 22.23
N LYS A 369 1.55 29.19 20.92
CA LYS A 369 1.45 30.57 20.40
C LYS A 369 0.24 31.30 20.97
N ALA A 370 -0.90 30.62 21.12
CA ALA A 370 -2.09 31.19 21.73
C ALA A 370 -1.87 31.54 23.21
N SER A 371 -1.15 30.70 23.98
CA SER A 371 -0.83 31.00 25.38
C SER A 371 0.13 32.17 25.55
N LEU A 372 1.04 32.39 24.58
CA LEU A 372 1.96 33.54 24.62
C LEU A 372 1.26 34.91 24.45
N GLY A 373 0.07 34.94 23.86
CA GLY A 373 -0.76 36.14 23.76
C GLY A 373 -1.45 36.54 25.07
N VAL A 374 -1.25 35.76 26.14
CA VAL A 374 -1.80 35.97 27.49
C VAL A 374 -0.63 36.26 28.44
N ASP A 375 -0.12 37.50 28.44
CA ASP A 375 0.86 38.03 29.41
C ASP A 375 1.94 37.04 29.96
N THR A 376 2.65 36.31 29.08
CA THR A 376 3.78 35.47 29.51
C THR A 376 5.12 36.08 29.11
N ASN A 377 5.93 36.47 30.09
CA ASN A 377 7.34 36.86 29.88
C ASN A 377 8.17 35.63 29.49
N THR A 378 8.46 35.46 28.19
CA THR A 378 9.43 34.47 27.70
C THR A 378 10.85 35.00 27.89
N ASP A 379 11.59 34.41 28.81
CA ASP A 379 12.99 34.72 29.09
C ASP A 379 13.86 33.56 28.57
N ASN A 380 14.55 33.76 27.44
CA ASN A 380 15.27 32.68 26.71
C ASN A 380 16.62 32.28 27.35
N SER A 381 16.90 32.68 28.59
CA SER A 381 18.16 32.38 29.28
C SER A 381 17.93 31.54 30.55
N ALA A 382 17.77 30.23 30.40
CA ALA A 382 17.85 29.30 31.52
C ALA A 382 19.32 28.87 31.72
N GLN A 383 19.87 29.04 32.92
CA GLN A 383 21.22 28.58 33.28
C GLN A 383 21.19 27.09 33.67
N VAL A 384 22.21 26.34 33.21
CA VAL A 384 22.35 24.88 33.35
C VAL A 384 23.13 24.54 34.63
N HIS A 385 22.56 23.71 35.53
CA HIS A 385 23.27 23.16 36.71
C HIS A 385 22.83 21.71 37.04
N ASP A 386 23.83 20.82 37.16
CA ASP A 386 23.92 19.43 37.71
C ASP A 386 22.82 18.36 37.49
N GLU A 387 23.24 17.20 36.95
CA GLU A 387 22.51 15.98 36.50
C GLU A 387 21.35 15.44 37.36
N ILE A 388 20.15 15.30 36.77
CA ILE A 388 19.09 14.36 37.22
C ILE A 388 18.48 13.66 35.98
N ALA A 389 18.28 12.34 36.06
CA ALA A 389 17.64 11.55 35.01
C ALA A 389 16.12 11.76 35.00
N LEU A 390 15.51 11.93 33.80
CA LEU A 390 14.06 11.97 33.59
C LEU A 390 13.44 10.63 34.03
N HIS A 391 13.02 10.53 35.28
CA HIS A 391 12.12 9.47 35.73
C HIS A 391 10.82 10.09 36.23
N ALA A 392 9.73 9.68 35.56
CA ALA A 392 8.32 9.73 36.01
C ALA A 392 7.88 11.04 36.68
N LEU A 393 7.66 12.08 35.87
CA LEU A 393 6.88 13.24 36.29
C LEU A 393 5.43 13.12 35.78
N PRO A 394 4.44 13.61 36.54
CA PRO A 394 3.06 13.65 36.09
C PRO A 394 2.97 14.50 34.82
N THR A 395 2.51 13.88 33.74
CA THR A 395 2.37 14.51 32.42
C THR A 395 0.92 14.95 32.27
N ALA A 396 0.67 16.26 32.24
CA ALA A 396 -0.64 16.82 31.89
C ALA A 396 -0.64 17.11 30.39
N VAL A 397 -1.69 16.65 29.69
CA VAL A 397 -1.86 16.82 28.24
C VAL A 397 -3.01 17.78 28.00
N PHE A 398 -2.75 18.82 27.22
CA PHE A 398 -3.75 19.85 26.91
C PHE A 398 -4.13 19.85 25.44
N ASP A 399 -5.42 20.05 25.16
CA ASP A 399 -5.93 20.25 23.80
C ASP A 399 -5.51 21.63 23.24
N PRO A 400 -5.76 21.93 21.95
CA PRO A 400 -5.47 23.23 21.35
C PRO A 400 -6.14 24.44 22.03
N TRP A 401 -7.12 24.20 22.91
CA TRP A 401 -7.88 25.20 23.64
C TRP A 401 -7.45 25.31 25.10
N GLY A 402 -6.41 24.59 25.52
CA GLY A 402 -5.87 24.62 26.87
C GLY A 402 -6.63 23.78 27.89
N ASN A 403 -7.49 22.85 27.47
CA ASN A 403 -8.20 21.95 28.36
C ASN A 403 -7.39 20.67 28.60
N GLU A 404 -7.30 20.22 29.86
CA GLU A 404 -6.70 18.93 30.21
C GLU A 404 -7.57 17.79 29.67
N VAL A 405 -6.95 16.83 28.97
CA VAL A 405 -7.68 15.75 28.27
C VAL A 405 -7.34 14.39 28.87
N GLU A 406 -8.33 13.70 29.44
CA GLU A 406 -8.21 12.27 29.78
C GLU A 406 -8.22 11.43 28.50
N GLN A 407 -7.22 10.57 28.29
CA GLN A 407 -7.06 9.82 27.04
C GLN A 407 -7.26 8.31 27.20
N PRO A 408 -7.94 7.64 26.25
CA PRO A 408 -7.94 6.19 26.16
C PRO A 408 -6.59 5.66 25.64
N PRO A 409 -6.20 4.42 26.02
CA PRO A 409 -4.99 3.79 25.52
C PRO A 409 -5.11 3.44 24.03
N PHE A 410 -4.00 3.56 23.31
CA PHE A 410 -3.83 3.16 21.92
C PHE A 410 -3.92 1.65 21.71
#